data_AF-A0A7C6V3G7-F1
#
_entry.id   AF-A0A7C6V3G7-F1
#
_cell.length_a   1.000
_cell.length_b   1.000
_cell.length_c   1.000
_cell.angle_alpha   90.00
_cell.angle_beta   90.00
_cell.angle_gamma   90.00
#
_symmetry.space_group_name_H-M   'P 1'
#
loop_
_entity.id
_entity.type
_entity.pdbx_description
1 polymer ?
#
loop_
_entity_poly.entity_id
_entity_poly.type
_entity_poly.pdbx_seq_one_letter_code
_entity_poly.pdbx_strand_id
1 'polypeptide(L)'
;MSILPRVQNPFQIIREIPLPDVARRYGLELRRAGSRWVARCPFHDDSNPSLVLFPDGRWRCFGCQAHGDAVDLVARLLNLRPIEAARRICLDFGLPVDRPATPEAKRKAEEAARERQLEAAFKADLERIHQRLAMVHRNIFRNLRTFEDYERLSDLTHIQPVLEYVLDELTSRDPARQVAAWRYVRRWFLWLV
;
A
#
# COMPACT_ATOMS: atom_id res chain seq x y z
N MET A 1 -20.11 7.80 15.54
CA MET A 1 -20.97 7.33 14.43
C MET A 1 -20.22 7.47 13.12
N SER A 2 -20.55 6.61 12.15
CA SER A 2 -19.90 6.35 10.84
C SER A 2 -18.55 5.64 10.88
N ILE A 3 -18.60 4.32 11.16
CA ILE A 3 -17.60 3.36 10.70
C ILE A 3 -17.61 3.45 9.17
N LEU A 4 -16.55 4.00 8.57
CA LEU A 4 -16.37 3.96 7.13
C LEU A 4 -16.49 2.48 6.69
N PRO A 5 -17.33 2.14 5.70
CA PRO A 5 -17.45 0.77 5.26
C PRO A 5 -16.06 0.28 4.86
N ARG A 6 -15.65 -0.86 5.43
CA ARG A 6 -14.42 -1.56 5.04
C ARG A 6 -14.35 -1.57 3.51
N VAL A 7 -13.16 -1.30 2.98
CA VAL A 7 -12.79 -1.51 1.58
C VAL A 7 -13.24 -2.92 1.21
N GLN A 8 -14.38 -3.05 0.51
CA GLN A 8 -14.99 -4.33 0.20
C GLN A 8 -14.62 -4.70 -1.24
N ASN A 9 -13.98 -5.86 -1.38
CA ASN A 9 -13.59 -6.40 -2.67
C ASN A 9 -14.85 -6.59 -3.55
N PRO A 10 -14.96 -5.94 -4.73
CA PRO A 10 -16.16 -6.02 -5.58
C PRO A 10 -16.57 -7.46 -5.90
N PHE A 11 -15.61 -8.37 -6.09
CA PHE A 11 -15.87 -9.78 -6.38
C PHE A 11 -16.55 -10.52 -5.22
N GLN A 12 -16.38 -10.07 -3.99
CA GLN A 12 -17.04 -10.68 -2.83
C GLN A 12 -18.48 -10.17 -2.69
N ILE A 13 -18.70 -8.86 -2.85
CA ILE A 13 -20.03 -8.24 -2.69
C ILE A 13 -21.01 -8.79 -3.74
N ILE A 14 -20.56 -8.99 -4.98
CA ILE A 14 -21.41 -9.47 -6.07
C ILE A 14 -21.98 -10.87 -5.79
N ARG A 15 -21.32 -11.69 -4.96
CA ARG A 15 -21.83 -13.02 -4.59
C ARG A 15 -23.15 -12.97 -3.83
N GLU A 16 -23.49 -11.83 -3.24
CA GLU A 16 -24.76 -11.60 -2.56
C GLU A 16 -25.91 -11.30 -3.54
N ILE A 17 -25.60 -10.98 -4.80
CA ILE A 17 -26.60 -10.71 -5.83
C ILE A 17 -26.88 -12.01 -6.61
N PRO A 18 -28.14 -12.47 -6.67
CA PRO A 18 -28.50 -13.61 -7.50
C PRO A 18 -28.21 -13.35 -8.99
N LEU A 19 -27.54 -14.31 -9.65
CA LEU A 19 -27.21 -14.22 -11.08
C LEU A 19 -28.41 -13.90 -12.00
N PRO A 20 -29.63 -14.44 -11.79
CA PRO A 20 -30.79 -14.06 -12.59
C PRO A 20 -31.13 -12.56 -12.52
N ASP A 21 -30.89 -11.91 -11.38
CA ASP A 21 -31.17 -10.48 -11.22
C ASP A 21 -30.14 -9.65 -11.95
N VAL A 22 -28.87 -10.05 -11.90
CA VAL A 22 -27.80 -9.47 -12.76
C VAL A 22 -28.18 -9.62 -14.23
N ALA A 23 -28.52 -10.83 -14.69
CA ALA A 23 -28.86 -11.06 -16.10
C ALA A 23 -30.05 -10.20 -16.58
N ARG A 24 -31.11 -10.07 -15.78
CA ARG A 24 -32.24 -9.16 -16.09
C ARG A 24 -31.82 -7.71 -16.16
N ARG A 25 -30.97 -7.26 -15.23
CA ARG A 25 -30.46 -5.88 -15.20
C ARG A 25 -29.73 -5.50 -16.49
N TYR A 26 -29.06 -6.47 -17.12
CA TYR A 26 -28.35 -6.29 -18.39
C TYR A 26 -29.17 -6.73 -19.62
N GLY A 27 -30.50 -6.83 -19.50
CA GLY A 27 -31.40 -6.95 -20.64
C GLY A 27 -31.69 -8.37 -21.13
N LEU A 28 -31.35 -9.41 -20.36
CA LEU A 28 -31.71 -10.78 -20.71
C LEU A 28 -33.14 -11.10 -20.30
N GLU A 29 -33.95 -11.54 -21.26
CA GLU A 29 -35.29 -12.07 -21.02
C GLU A 29 -35.21 -13.50 -20.49
N LEU A 30 -35.49 -13.67 -19.20
CA LEU A 30 -35.39 -14.97 -18.53
C LEU A 30 -36.75 -15.68 -18.46
N ARG A 31 -36.79 -16.96 -18.84
CA ARG A 31 -37.89 -17.89 -18.54
C ARG A 31 -37.48 -18.89 -17.47
N ARG A 32 -38.44 -19.26 -16.61
CA ARG A 32 -38.20 -20.24 -15.54
C ARG A 32 -38.28 -21.67 -16.09
N ALA A 33 -37.31 -22.50 -15.73
CA ALA A 33 -37.25 -23.92 -16.09
C ALA A 33 -36.87 -24.75 -14.85
N GLY A 34 -37.87 -25.13 -14.05
CA GLY A 34 -37.66 -25.78 -12.75
C GLY A 34 -36.91 -24.88 -11.77
N SER A 35 -35.76 -25.34 -11.28
CA SER A 35 -34.86 -24.58 -10.41
C SER A 35 -33.90 -23.64 -11.16
N ARG A 36 -33.89 -23.69 -12.50
CA ARG A 36 -32.99 -22.93 -13.36
C ARG A 36 -33.72 -21.81 -14.10
N TRP A 37 -32.96 -20.89 -14.68
CA TRP A 37 -33.47 -19.91 -15.64
C TRP A 37 -32.84 -20.15 -17.01
N VAL A 38 -33.62 -19.89 -18.06
CA VAL A 38 -33.16 -20.00 -19.45
C VAL A 38 -33.39 -18.70 -20.20
N ALA A 39 -32.48 -18.38 -21.12
CA ALA A 39 -32.54 -17.20 -21.97
C ALA A 39 -31.95 -17.50 -23.35
N ARG A 40 -32.22 -16.63 -24.33
CA ARG A 40 -31.42 -16.61 -25.56
C ARG A 40 -30.01 -16.12 -25.24
N CYS A 41 -29.01 -16.78 -25.81
CA CYS A 41 -27.63 -16.41 -25.59
C CYS A 41 -27.30 -15.13 -26.36
N PRO A 42 -26.77 -14.09 -25.70
CA PRO A 42 -26.37 -12.85 -26.37
C PRO A 42 -24.99 -12.96 -27.07
N PHE A 43 -24.31 -14.11 -26.96
CA PHE A 43 -22.94 -14.30 -27.43
C PHE A 43 -22.84 -15.06 -28.76
N HIS A 44 -23.96 -15.45 -29.34
CA HIS A 44 -24.07 -16.00 -30.70
C HIS A 44 -25.49 -15.75 -31.23
N ASP A 45 -25.72 -15.99 -32.51
CA ASP A 45 -27.06 -15.93 -33.10
C ASP A 45 -27.91 -17.11 -32.57
N ASP A 46 -28.73 -16.84 -31.58
CA ASP A 46 -29.49 -17.85 -30.84
C ASP A 46 -31.00 -17.69 -31.06
N SER A 47 -31.56 -18.57 -31.89
CA SER A 47 -33.01 -18.65 -32.12
C SER A 47 -33.76 -19.32 -30.96
N ASN A 48 -33.11 -20.26 -30.26
CA ASN A 48 -33.73 -21.16 -29.28
C ASN A 48 -33.00 -21.07 -27.92
N PRO A 49 -33.64 -20.58 -26.84
CA PRO A 49 -33.00 -20.33 -25.55
C PRO A 49 -31.96 -21.38 -25.11
N SER A 50 -30.68 -21.09 -25.33
CA SER A 50 -29.58 -22.04 -25.08
C SER A 50 -28.73 -21.65 -23.86
N LEU A 51 -28.92 -20.44 -23.33
CA LEU A 51 -28.27 -19.97 -22.11
C LEU A 51 -29.03 -20.44 -20.88
N VAL A 52 -28.36 -21.15 -19.98
CA VAL A 52 -28.91 -21.66 -18.72
C VAL A 52 -28.19 -21.05 -17.54
N LEU A 53 -28.94 -20.52 -16.58
CA LEU A 53 -28.46 -19.96 -15.31
C LEU A 53 -28.81 -20.95 -14.19
N PHE A 54 -27.80 -21.37 -13.46
CA PHE A 54 -27.88 -22.38 -12.41
C PHE A 54 -28.01 -21.74 -11.01
N PRO A 55 -28.60 -22.47 -10.03
CA PRO A 55 -28.75 -21.97 -8.66
C PRO A 55 -27.43 -21.66 -7.93
N ASP A 56 -26.30 -22.25 -8.37
CA ASP A 56 -24.98 -22.03 -7.79
C ASP A 56 -24.33 -20.70 -8.23
N GLY A 57 -25.08 -19.84 -8.93
CA GLY A 57 -24.59 -18.53 -9.40
C GLY A 57 -23.74 -18.61 -10.66
N ARG A 58 -23.77 -19.74 -11.39
CA ARG A 58 -23.09 -19.90 -12.67
C ARG A 58 -24.05 -19.94 -13.85
N TRP A 59 -23.54 -19.66 -15.04
CA TRP A 59 -24.26 -19.85 -16.29
C TRP A 59 -23.43 -20.67 -17.29
N ARG A 60 -24.13 -21.30 -18.23
CA ARG A 60 -23.55 -21.95 -19.40
C ARG A 60 -24.50 -21.80 -20.58
N CYS A 61 -23.96 -21.47 -21.74
CA CYS A 61 -24.63 -21.59 -23.02
C CYS A 61 -24.31 -22.96 -23.62
N PHE A 62 -25.33 -23.75 -23.94
CA PHE A 62 -25.15 -25.06 -24.58
C PHE A 62 -24.97 -24.98 -26.11
N GLY A 63 -25.28 -23.83 -26.73
CA GLY A 63 -25.02 -23.59 -28.15
C GLY A 63 -23.57 -23.22 -28.44
N CYS A 64 -23.06 -22.18 -27.80
CA CYS A 64 -21.70 -21.66 -28.03
C CYS A 64 -20.66 -22.07 -26.97
N GLN A 65 -21.05 -22.88 -25.97
CA GLN A 65 -20.18 -23.39 -24.88
C GLN A 65 -19.61 -22.32 -23.93
N ALA A 66 -19.97 -21.05 -24.11
CA ALA A 66 -19.61 -19.98 -23.17
C ALA A 66 -20.18 -20.27 -21.77
N HIS A 67 -19.43 -19.93 -20.73
CA HIS A 67 -19.81 -20.15 -19.34
C HIS A 67 -19.09 -19.16 -18.42
N GLY A 68 -19.56 -19.06 -17.18
CA GLY A 68 -18.93 -18.21 -16.17
C GLY A 68 -19.87 -17.88 -15.01
N ASP A 69 -19.52 -16.86 -14.24
CA ASP A 69 -20.34 -16.27 -13.19
C ASP A 69 -20.98 -14.94 -13.61
N ALA A 70 -21.59 -14.21 -12.66
CA ALA A 70 -22.19 -12.91 -12.92
C ALA A 70 -21.22 -11.88 -13.50
N VAL A 71 -19.95 -11.90 -13.06
CA VAL A 71 -18.92 -10.99 -13.57
C VAL A 71 -18.55 -11.38 -14.99
N ASP A 72 -18.38 -12.66 -15.28
CA ASP A 72 -18.07 -13.14 -16.63
C ASP A 72 -19.17 -12.80 -17.64
N LEU A 73 -20.45 -12.90 -17.22
CA LEU A 73 -21.59 -12.54 -18.06
C LEU A 73 -21.50 -11.07 -18.49
N VAL A 74 -21.33 -10.17 -17.52
CA VAL A 74 -21.29 -8.73 -17.75
C VAL A 74 -20.03 -8.30 -18.47
N ALA A 75 -18.88 -8.89 -18.12
CA ALA A 75 -17.61 -8.66 -18.79
C ALA A 75 -17.70 -8.97 -20.28
N ARG A 76 -18.34 -10.09 -20.65
CA ARG A 76 -18.57 -10.46 -22.05
C ARG A 76 -19.60 -9.57 -22.73
N LEU A 77 -20.71 -9.25 -22.07
CA LEU A 77 -21.76 -8.38 -22.63
C LEU A 77 -21.25 -6.99 -22.98
N LEU A 78 -20.39 -6.42 -22.13
CA LEU A 78 -19.91 -5.05 -22.26
C LEU A 78 -18.48 -4.93 -22.78
N ASN A 79 -17.83 -6.05 -23.10
CA ASN A 79 -16.41 -6.12 -23.44
C ASN A 79 -15.50 -5.39 -22.43
N LEU A 80 -15.71 -5.70 -21.14
CA LEU A 80 -14.98 -5.10 -20.02
C LEU A 80 -13.99 -6.09 -19.40
N ARG A 81 -12.95 -5.59 -18.74
CA ARG A 81 -12.11 -6.43 -17.89
C ARG A 81 -12.91 -6.90 -16.67
N PRO A 82 -12.60 -8.05 -16.05
CA PRO A 82 -13.37 -8.59 -14.93
C PRO A 82 -13.56 -7.60 -13.76
N ILE A 83 -12.52 -6.83 -13.41
CA ILE A 83 -12.60 -5.82 -12.34
C ILE A 83 -13.55 -4.65 -12.70
N GLU A 84 -13.63 -4.28 -13.98
CA GLU A 84 -14.51 -3.21 -14.45
C GLU A 84 -15.96 -3.68 -14.47
N ALA A 85 -16.20 -4.91 -14.95
CA ALA A 85 -17.50 -5.54 -14.88
C ALA A 85 -17.99 -5.70 -13.44
N ALA A 86 -17.12 -6.14 -12.54
CA ALA A 86 -17.45 -6.26 -11.11
C ALA A 86 -17.86 -4.91 -10.50
N ARG A 87 -17.04 -3.88 -10.71
CA ARG A 87 -17.35 -2.51 -10.29
C ARG A 87 -18.66 -2.01 -10.88
N ARG A 88 -18.91 -2.31 -12.16
CA ARG A 88 -20.12 -1.88 -12.86
C ARG A 88 -21.36 -2.52 -12.26
N ILE A 89 -21.35 -3.84 -12.01
CA ILE A 89 -22.43 -4.55 -11.32
C ILE A 89 -22.71 -3.88 -9.98
N CYS A 90 -21.70 -3.68 -9.14
CA CYS A 90 -21.94 -3.07 -7.85
C CYS A 90 -22.53 -1.66 -7.94
N LEU A 91 -22.03 -0.81 -8.83
CA LEU A 91 -22.59 0.53 -9.06
C LEU A 91 -24.05 0.47 -9.52
N ASP A 92 -24.36 -0.42 -10.47
CA ASP A 92 -25.71 -0.56 -11.04
C ASP A 92 -26.73 -1.12 -10.04
N PHE A 93 -26.26 -1.80 -8.99
CA PHE A 93 -27.04 -2.33 -7.86
C PHE A 93 -26.92 -1.48 -6.57
N GLY A 94 -26.27 -0.31 -6.63
CA GLY A 94 -26.15 0.60 -5.49
C GLY A 94 -25.26 0.09 -4.34
N LEU A 95 -24.39 -0.88 -4.61
CA LEU A 95 -23.48 -1.46 -3.63
C LEU A 95 -22.24 -0.59 -3.43
N PRO A 96 -21.73 -0.48 -2.19
CA PRO A 96 -20.52 0.29 -1.90
C PRO A 96 -19.32 -0.38 -2.56
N VAL A 97 -18.59 0.34 -3.40
CA VAL A 97 -17.33 -0.14 -3.99
C VAL A 97 -16.26 0.88 -3.83
N ASP A 98 -15.06 0.40 -3.49
CA ASP A 98 -13.86 1.21 -3.52
C ASP A 98 -13.62 1.75 -4.92
N ARG A 99 -13.79 3.07 -5.01
CA ARG A 99 -13.26 3.82 -6.13
C ARG A 99 -11.74 3.61 -6.14
N PRO A 100 -11.14 3.27 -7.29
CA PRO A 100 -9.68 3.26 -7.36
C PRO A 100 -9.16 4.62 -6.88
N ALA A 101 -8.12 4.60 -6.06
CA ALA A 101 -7.48 5.83 -5.60
C ALA A 101 -7.16 6.70 -6.83
N THR A 102 -7.51 7.98 -6.77
CA THR A 102 -7.19 8.92 -7.85
C THR A 102 -5.67 8.95 -8.03
N PRO A 103 -5.17 9.27 -9.24
CA PRO A 103 -3.73 9.45 -9.46
C PRO A 103 -3.09 10.42 -8.45
N GLU A 104 -3.83 11.46 -8.06
CA GLU A 104 -3.44 12.41 -7.01
C GLU A 104 -3.34 11.77 -5.62
N ALA A 105 -4.34 10.98 -5.20
CA ALA A 105 -4.31 10.28 -3.91
C ALA A 105 -3.15 9.26 -3.86
N LYS A 106 -2.88 8.56 -4.96
CA LYS A 106 -1.75 7.65 -5.09
C LYS A 106 -0.42 8.41 -4.95
N ARG A 107 -0.26 9.51 -5.70
CA ARG A 107 0.94 10.36 -5.64
C ARG A 107 1.19 10.90 -4.23
N LYS A 108 0.15 11.41 -3.56
CA LYS A 108 0.25 11.91 -2.18
C LYS A 108 0.64 10.81 -1.19
N ALA A 109 0.12 9.60 -1.36
CA ALA A 109 0.49 8.45 -0.53
C ALA A 109 1.96 8.03 -0.76
N GLU A 110 2.42 8.04 -2.01
CA GLU A 110 3.82 7.78 -2.37
C GLU A 110 4.77 8.85 -1.82
N GLU A 111 4.41 10.12 -1.93
CA GLU A 111 5.16 11.25 -1.36
C GLU A 111 5.28 11.13 0.17
N ALA A 112 4.17 10.85 0.87
CA ALA A 112 4.18 10.64 2.32
C ALA A 112 4.98 9.40 2.73
N ALA A 113 4.93 8.31 1.96
CA ALA A 113 5.74 7.12 2.21
C ALA A 113 7.23 7.41 2.05
N ARG A 114 7.60 8.17 1.01
CA ARG A 114 8.97 8.61 0.76
C ARG A 114 9.49 9.52 1.89
N GLU A 115 8.68 10.45 2.35
CA GLU A 115 9.04 11.34 3.47
C GLU A 115 9.32 10.55 4.75
N ARG A 116 8.44 9.60 5.12
CA ARG A 116 8.66 8.71 6.26
C ARG A 116 9.93 7.87 6.11
N GLN A 117 10.21 7.38 4.91
CA GLN A 117 11.43 6.61 4.65
C GLN A 117 12.69 7.47 4.82
N LEU A 118 12.67 8.72 4.35
CA LEU A 118 13.78 9.65 4.53
C LEU A 118 13.99 10.02 6.01
N GLU A 119 12.91 10.27 6.75
CA GLU A 119 12.97 10.55 8.19
C GLU A 119 13.54 9.36 8.97
N ALA A 120 13.08 8.14 8.66
CA ALA A 120 13.58 6.92 9.26
C ALA A 120 15.08 6.70 8.95
N ALA A 121 15.49 6.93 7.71
CA ALA A 121 16.89 6.83 7.31
C ALA A 121 17.77 7.87 8.03
N PHE A 122 17.29 9.10 8.16
CA PHE A 122 17.99 10.16 8.90
C PHE A 122 18.16 9.80 10.38
N LYS A 123 17.09 9.34 11.04
CA LYS A 123 17.14 8.90 12.45
C LYS A 123 18.10 7.74 12.65
N ALA A 124 18.09 6.74 11.75
CA ALA A 124 19.03 5.62 11.82
C ALA A 124 20.48 6.07 11.67
N ASP A 125 20.74 7.07 10.83
CA ASP A 125 22.08 7.62 10.65
C ASP A 125 22.55 8.43 11.87
N LEU A 126 21.67 9.24 12.46
CA LEU A 126 21.94 9.95 13.72
C LEU A 126 22.33 8.98 14.84
N GLU A 127 21.55 7.91 15.03
CA GLU A 127 21.82 6.89 16.04
C GLU A 127 23.18 6.22 15.82
N ARG A 128 23.48 5.82 14.58
CA ARG A 128 24.77 5.23 14.22
C ARG A 128 25.94 6.17 14.51
N ILE A 129 25.83 7.43 14.11
CA ILE A 129 26.87 8.44 14.37
C ILE A 129 27.03 8.64 15.88
N HIS A 130 25.94 8.80 16.61
CA HIS A 130 25.95 8.98 18.06
C HIS A 130 26.67 7.81 18.75
N GLN A 131 26.34 6.55 18.41
CA GLN A 131 26.98 5.36 18.98
C GLN A 131 28.50 5.34 18.74
N ARG A 132 28.94 5.69 17.52
CA ARG A 132 30.37 5.75 17.18
C ARG A 132 31.09 6.86 17.95
N LEU A 133 30.52 8.06 18.00
CA LEU A 133 31.10 9.19 18.75
C LEU A 133 31.15 8.92 20.25
N ALA A 134 30.09 8.34 20.82
CA ALA A 134 30.04 7.97 22.23
C ALA A 134 31.09 6.90 22.56
N MET A 135 31.37 5.97 21.62
CA MET A 135 32.46 5.01 21.77
C MET A 135 33.84 5.69 21.78
N VAL A 136 34.07 6.67 20.89
CA VAL A 136 35.32 7.46 20.87
C VAL A 136 35.48 8.23 22.17
N HIS A 137 34.44 8.96 22.60
CA HIS A 137 34.42 9.73 23.84
C HIS A 137 34.74 8.86 25.07
N ARG A 138 34.09 7.70 25.20
CA ARG A 138 34.39 6.73 26.27
C ARG A 138 35.83 6.23 26.24
N ASN A 139 36.42 6.04 25.07
CA ASN A 139 37.82 5.61 24.96
C ASN A 139 38.78 6.74 25.36
N ILE A 140 38.52 7.98 24.97
CA ILE A 140 39.32 9.14 25.40
C ILE A 140 39.32 9.21 26.94
N PHE A 141 38.12 9.18 27.55
CA PHE A 141 37.97 9.24 29.00
C PHE A 141 38.68 8.09 29.74
N ARG A 142 38.69 6.88 29.17
CA ARG A 142 39.37 5.72 29.76
C ARG A 142 40.89 5.80 29.71
N ASN A 143 41.46 6.50 28.71
CA ASN A 143 42.90 6.54 28.47
C ASN A 143 43.58 7.80 29.04
N LEU A 144 42.87 8.92 29.19
CA LEU A 144 43.40 10.15 29.80
C LEU A 144 43.26 10.13 31.33
N ARG A 145 44.10 9.36 32.04
CA ARG A 145 43.99 9.19 33.50
C ARG A 145 45.05 9.90 34.30
N THR A 146 46.24 10.05 33.76
CA THR A 146 47.39 10.68 34.42
C THR A 146 47.82 11.94 33.68
N PHE A 147 48.54 12.84 34.36
CA PHE A 147 49.08 14.04 33.75
C PHE A 147 49.95 13.73 32.51
N GLU A 148 50.74 12.68 32.57
CA GLU A 148 51.58 12.22 31.45
C GLU A 148 50.76 11.75 30.24
N ASP A 149 49.56 11.17 30.47
CA ASP A 149 48.63 10.83 29.38
C ASP A 149 48.10 12.09 28.68
N TYR A 150 47.78 13.15 29.42
CA TYR A 150 47.34 14.43 28.86
C TYR A 150 48.43 15.11 28.02
N GLU A 151 49.69 15.03 28.44
CA GLU A 151 50.81 15.54 27.63
C GLU A 151 51.00 14.71 26.36
N ARG A 152 50.99 13.38 26.49
CA ARG A 152 51.20 12.45 25.37
C ARG A 152 50.07 12.47 24.34
N LEU A 153 48.84 12.69 24.78
CA LEU A 153 47.62 12.64 23.97
C LEU A 153 46.90 13.99 23.94
N SER A 154 47.65 15.08 23.92
CA SER A 154 47.11 16.45 23.98
C SER A 154 46.04 16.73 22.91
N ASP A 155 46.19 16.22 21.69
CA ASP A 155 45.19 16.34 20.63
C ASP A 155 43.81 15.78 21.03
N LEU A 156 43.78 14.69 21.81
CA LEU A 156 42.53 14.08 22.29
C LEU A 156 41.87 14.93 23.39
N THR A 157 42.66 15.65 24.17
CA THR A 157 42.13 16.59 25.16
C THR A 157 41.42 17.76 24.50
N HIS A 158 41.95 18.27 23.39
CA HIS A 158 41.37 19.39 22.66
C HIS A 158 40.08 19.01 21.91
N ILE A 159 39.94 17.76 21.47
CA ILE A 159 38.75 17.31 20.73
C ILE A 159 37.60 16.90 21.66
N GLN A 160 37.87 16.58 22.93
CA GLN A 160 36.84 16.12 23.87
C GLN A 160 35.65 17.08 24.00
N PRO A 161 35.83 18.42 24.19
CA PRO A 161 34.70 19.34 24.28
C PRO A 161 33.87 19.41 22.99
N VAL A 162 34.53 19.24 21.84
CA VAL A 162 33.85 19.21 20.53
C VAL A 162 32.99 17.95 20.40
N LEU A 163 33.48 16.80 20.87
CA LEU A 163 32.73 15.54 20.85
C LEU A 163 31.50 15.62 21.76
N GLU A 164 31.65 16.15 22.97
CA GLU A 164 30.56 16.34 23.93
C GLU A 164 29.48 17.25 23.35
N TYR A 165 29.87 18.42 22.83
CA TYR A 165 28.96 19.33 22.14
C TYR A 165 28.20 18.65 21.01
N VAL A 166 28.90 17.92 20.13
CA VAL A 166 28.24 17.23 19.00
C VAL A 166 27.28 16.14 19.48
N LEU A 167 27.62 15.38 20.52
CA LEU A 167 26.74 14.34 21.09
C LEU A 167 25.45 14.96 21.63
N ASP A 168 25.53 16.11 22.30
CA ASP A 168 24.37 16.84 22.80
C ASP A 168 23.49 17.37 21.65
N GLU A 169 24.11 17.93 20.60
CA GLU A 169 23.39 18.42 19.43
C GLU A 169 22.66 17.30 18.66
N LEU A 170 23.28 16.12 18.53
CA LEU A 170 22.66 14.96 17.85
C LEU A 170 21.43 14.43 18.62
N THR A 171 21.41 14.56 19.95
CA THR A 171 20.30 14.12 20.81
C THR A 171 19.31 15.23 21.14
N SER A 172 19.52 16.43 20.61
CA SER A 172 18.65 17.59 20.78
C SER A 172 17.20 17.29 20.34
N ARG A 173 16.24 17.91 21.03
CA ARG A 173 14.81 17.89 20.64
C ARG A 173 14.52 18.79 19.43
N ASP A 174 15.46 19.65 19.05
CA ASP A 174 15.36 20.54 17.90
C ASP A 174 15.94 19.87 16.64
N PRO A 175 15.13 19.55 15.62
CA PRO A 175 15.60 18.92 14.38
C PRO A 175 16.61 19.78 13.61
N ALA A 176 16.54 21.11 13.70
CA ALA A 176 17.48 21.98 13.00
C ALA A 176 18.91 21.81 13.54
N ARG A 177 19.02 21.70 14.87
CA ARG A 177 20.27 21.39 15.59
C ARG A 177 20.80 20.01 15.23
N GLN A 178 19.94 18.99 15.21
CA GLN A 178 20.32 17.63 14.78
C GLN A 178 20.88 17.61 13.35
N VAL A 179 20.21 18.30 12.42
CA VAL A 179 20.66 18.38 11.01
C VAL A 179 21.98 19.13 10.89
N ALA A 180 22.17 20.22 11.64
CA ALA A 180 23.43 20.97 11.64
C ALA A 180 24.60 20.11 12.15
N ALA A 181 24.41 19.41 13.27
CA ALA A 181 25.40 18.48 13.82
C ALA A 181 25.69 17.31 12.88
N TRP A 182 24.64 16.70 12.30
CA TRP A 182 24.79 15.64 11.31
C TRP A 182 25.63 16.10 10.11
N ARG A 183 25.36 17.29 9.54
CA ARG A 183 26.16 17.86 8.45
C ARG A 183 27.59 18.12 8.87
N TYR A 184 27.80 18.65 10.08
CA TYR A 184 29.13 18.92 10.62
C TYR A 184 29.95 17.63 10.73
N VAL A 185 29.38 16.58 11.33
CA VAL A 185 30.04 15.28 11.47
C VAL A 185 30.35 14.69 10.11
N ARG A 186 29.40 14.66 9.18
CA ARG A 186 29.63 14.12 7.83
C ARG A 186 30.68 14.90 7.04
N ARG A 187 30.88 16.19 7.32
CA ARG A 187 31.88 17.01 6.66
C ARG A 187 33.29 16.78 7.21
N TRP A 188 33.43 16.67 8.52
CA TRP A 188 34.73 16.72 9.20
C TRP A 188 35.20 15.37 9.76
N PHE A 189 34.29 14.41 9.89
CA PHE A 189 34.55 13.07 10.41
C PHE A 189 34.12 12.01 9.39
N LEU A 190 34.55 12.17 8.12
CA LEU A 190 34.21 11.25 7.01
C LEU A 190 34.54 9.78 7.30
N TRP A 191 35.52 9.51 8.16
CA TRP A 191 35.90 8.15 8.59
C TRP A 191 34.93 7.53 9.62
N LEU A 192 34.01 8.32 10.17
CA LEU A 192 32.98 7.91 11.15
C LEU A 192 31.60 7.66 10.52
N VAL A 193 31.45 7.82 9.21
CA VAL A 193 30.19 7.63 8.47
C VAL A 193 30.25 6.38 7.60
#